data_AF-A0A4Y2EZ11-F1
#
_entry.id   AF-A0A4Y2EZ11-F1
#
_cell.length_a   1.000
_cell.length_b   1.000
_cell.length_c   1.000
_cell.angle_alpha   90.00
_cell.angle_beta   90.00
_cell.angle_gamma   90.00
#
_symmetry.space_group_name_H-M   'P 1'
#
loop_
_entity.id
_entity.type
_entity.pdbx_description
1 polymer ?
#
loop_
_entity_poly.entity_id
_entity_poly.type
_entity_poly.pdbx_seq_one_letter_code
_entity_poly.pdbx_strand_id
1 'polypeptide(L)'
;MSHVRRISIRRDGQLLNTKHLILTFDSAKLPENIKAGYMRLSVRTYIPNPLRCFKCQRFGHSKTSCRGTLTCARCAEVGHESTDCTRTEKCVNCKGEHTSFSRNCIAWKREKEIISTKMKKQISYPEARKLVTSQTPTPVNSYVSAAKKSFSAPSVQKTPDASAVTCSKPSDSTAKSSPPVTNLPIPSSPSVAPVSEEALASPDFTDFQLLFISNKLKISEV
;
A
#
# COMPACT_ATOMS: atom_id res chain seq x y z
N MET A 1 -12.26 -31.48 0.19
CA MET A 1 -12.36 -30.26 1.01
C MET A 1 -11.50 -30.52 2.23
N SER A 2 -10.37 -29.85 2.36
CA SER A 2 -9.39 -30.14 3.41
C SER A 2 -9.65 -29.40 4.72
N HIS A 3 -10.23 -28.21 4.67
CA HIS A 3 -10.39 -27.38 5.86
C HIS A 3 -11.62 -26.46 5.79
N VAL A 4 -12.30 -26.29 6.92
CA VAL A 4 -13.43 -25.36 7.10
C VAL A 4 -13.10 -24.39 8.22
N ARG A 5 -13.31 -23.09 7.98
CA ARG A 5 -13.12 -22.03 8.99
C ARG A 5 -14.27 -21.05 8.98
N ARG A 6 -14.97 -20.90 10.10
CA ARG A 6 -15.97 -19.83 10.27
C ARG A 6 -15.26 -18.46 10.35
N ILE A 7 -15.85 -17.44 9.72
CA ILE A 7 -15.40 -16.05 9.91
C ILE A 7 -16.01 -15.53 11.20
N SER A 8 -15.16 -15.10 12.12
CA SER A 8 -15.54 -14.34 13.32
C SER A 8 -15.16 -12.87 13.17
N ILE A 9 -15.84 -12.01 13.93
CA ILE A 9 -15.59 -10.57 14.02
C ILE A 9 -15.47 -10.18 15.50
N ARG A 10 -14.59 -9.25 15.83
CA ARG A 10 -14.59 -8.65 17.18
C ARG A 10 -15.53 -7.44 17.20
N ARG A 11 -16.39 -7.37 18.20
CA ARG A 11 -17.18 -6.19 18.59
C ARG A 11 -17.13 -6.09 20.10
N ASP A 12 -16.83 -4.91 20.63
CA ASP A 12 -16.91 -4.61 22.07
C ASP A 12 -16.11 -5.62 22.93
N GLY A 13 -14.90 -5.97 22.46
CA GLY A 13 -14.02 -6.99 23.05
C GLY A 13 -14.40 -8.44 22.73
N GLN A 14 -15.67 -8.73 22.49
CA GLN A 14 -16.19 -10.09 22.27
C GLN A 14 -15.97 -10.60 20.84
N LEU A 15 -15.71 -11.90 20.70
CA LEU A 15 -15.53 -12.57 19.41
C LEU A 15 -16.85 -13.19 18.93
N LEU A 16 -17.53 -12.50 18.02
CA LEU A 16 -18.82 -12.93 17.47
C LEU A 16 -18.61 -13.79 16.22
N ASN A 17 -19.25 -14.96 16.21
CA ASN A 17 -19.32 -15.83 15.03
C ASN A 17 -20.27 -15.25 13.97
N THR A 18 -19.87 -15.29 12.70
CA THR A 18 -20.76 -14.90 11.59
C THR A 18 -21.37 -16.12 10.89
N LYS A 19 -22.45 -15.91 10.13
CA LYS A 19 -23.01 -16.86 9.15
C LYS A 19 -22.05 -17.29 8.04
N HIS A 20 -20.81 -16.77 7.99
CA HIS A 20 -19.93 -16.96 6.85
C HIS A 20 -18.86 -18.03 7.09
N LEU A 21 -18.79 -18.99 6.17
CA LEU A 21 -17.80 -20.07 6.16
C LEU A 21 -16.77 -19.87 5.06
N ILE A 22 -15.50 -20.13 5.40
CA ILE A 22 -14.38 -20.27 4.47
C ILE A 22 -14.08 -21.75 4.33
N LEU A 23 -14.28 -22.28 3.13
CA LEU A 23 -13.85 -23.62 2.77
C LEU A 23 -12.53 -23.54 2.02
N THR A 24 -11.65 -24.50 2.27
CA THR A 24 -10.38 -24.70 1.56
C THR A 24 -10.45 -25.99 0.76
N PHE A 25 -9.95 -25.95 -0.47
CA PHE A 25 -9.86 -27.08 -1.38
C PHE A 25 -8.43 -27.28 -1.82
N ASP A 26 -8.05 -28.54 -1.99
CA ASP A 26 -6.73 -28.98 -2.45
C ASP A 26 -6.63 -28.94 -3.98
N SER A 27 -7.73 -28.62 -4.65
CA SER A 27 -7.81 -28.45 -6.10
C SER A 27 -7.35 -27.05 -6.54
N ALA A 28 -6.50 -27.01 -7.56
CA ALA A 28 -6.06 -25.76 -8.19
C ALA A 28 -7.23 -24.97 -8.83
N LYS A 29 -8.24 -25.69 -9.34
CA LYS A 29 -9.49 -25.10 -9.84
C LYS A 29 -10.55 -25.10 -8.74
N LEU A 30 -11.29 -24.00 -8.66
CA LEU A 30 -12.39 -23.84 -7.71
C LEU A 30 -13.66 -24.52 -8.26
N PRO A 31 -14.34 -25.39 -7.49
CA PRO A 31 -15.63 -25.94 -7.92
C PRO A 31 -16.68 -24.83 -7.95
N GLU A 32 -17.59 -24.86 -8.92
CA GLU A 32 -18.69 -23.89 -9.02
C GLU A 32 -19.75 -24.10 -7.92
N ASN A 33 -19.93 -25.35 -7.50
CA ASN A 33 -20.93 -25.78 -6.54
C ASN A 33 -20.39 -26.91 -5.65
N ILE A 34 -20.88 -27.00 -4.42
CA ILE A 34 -20.66 -28.13 -3.50
C ILE A 34 -21.99 -28.72 -3.05
N LYS A 35 -21.98 -29.97 -2.57
CA LYS A 35 -23.10 -30.54 -1.80
C LYS A 35 -22.84 -30.40 -0.30
N ALA A 36 -23.85 -29.97 0.44
CA ALA A 36 -23.88 -29.95 1.90
C ALA A 36 -25.17 -30.64 2.34
N GLY A 37 -25.09 -31.92 2.73
CA GLY A 37 -26.26 -32.78 2.81
C GLY A 37 -27.00 -32.82 1.46
N TYR A 38 -28.30 -32.54 1.48
CA TYR A 38 -29.16 -32.47 0.29
C TYR A 38 -29.06 -31.16 -0.50
N MET A 39 -28.41 -30.12 0.04
CA MET A 39 -28.34 -28.79 -0.57
C MET A 39 -27.16 -28.68 -1.55
N ARG A 40 -27.40 -28.03 -2.70
CA ARG A 40 -26.34 -27.58 -3.63
C ARG A 40 -26.03 -26.11 -3.37
N LEU A 41 -24.82 -25.83 -2.88
CA LEU A 41 -24.38 -24.47 -2.53
C LEU A 41 -23.43 -23.94 -3.60
N SER A 42 -23.74 -22.75 -4.14
CA SER A 42 -22.85 -22.05 -5.07
C SER A 42 -21.63 -21.48 -4.37
N VAL A 43 -20.52 -21.45 -5.09
CA VAL A 43 -19.18 -21.17 -4.55
C VAL A 43 -18.59 -19.89 -5.15
N ARG A 44 -17.95 -19.07 -4.31
CA ARG A 44 -17.34 -17.79 -4.73
C ARG A 44 -15.97 -17.56 -4.08
N THR A 45 -14.95 -17.29 -4.91
CA THR A 45 -13.56 -17.04 -4.49
C THR A 45 -13.46 -16.03 -3.35
N TYR A 46 -12.79 -16.40 -2.26
CA TYR A 46 -12.52 -15.49 -1.15
C TYR A 46 -11.49 -14.45 -1.55
N ILE A 47 -11.87 -13.19 -1.47
CA ILE A 47 -10.96 -12.06 -1.63
C ILE A 47 -10.75 -11.45 -0.23
N PRO A 48 -9.64 -11.75 0.47
CA PRO A 48 -9.36 -11.17 1.79
C PRO A 48 -9.29 -9.64 1.72
N ASN A 49 -9.42 -8.98 2.86
CA ASN A 49 -9.20 -7.53 2.94
C ASN A 49 -7.70 -7.22 2.93
N PRO A 50 -7.29 -6.03 2.43
CA PRO A 50 -5.92 -5.54 2.55
C PRO A 50 -5.39 -5.69 3.97
N LEU A 51 -4.26 -6.39 4.10
CA LEU A 51 -3.55 -6.52 5.36
C LEU A 51 -2.90 -5.17 5.68
N ARG A 52 -3.44 -4.43 6.66
CA ARG A 52 -2.83 -3.22 7.21
C ARG A 52 -1.92 -3.60 8.37
N CYS A 53 -0.69 -3.13 8.35
CA CYS A 53 0.20 -3.23 9.51
C CYS A 53 -0.29 -2.28 10.61
N PHE A 54 -0.56 -2.81 11.82
CA PHE A 54 -1.00 -1.99 12.95
C PHE A 54 0.08 -1.08 13.53
N LYS A 55 1.37 -1.30 13.22
CA LYS A 55 2.50 -0.45 13.63
C LYS A 55 2.66 0.79 12.74
N CYS A 56 2.89 0.58 11.44
CA CYS A 56 3.23 1.65 10.48
C CYS A 56 2.10 2.04 9.52
N GLN A 57 0.91 1.43 9.65
CA GLN A 57 -0.31 1.68 8.86
C GLN A 57 -0.23 1.39 7.36
N ARG A 58 0.92 0.95 6.84
CA ARG A 58 1.11 0.53 5.44
C ARG A 58 0.48 -0.84 5.17
N PHE A 59 0.13 -1.10 3.92
CA PHE A 59 -0.40 -2.39 3.50
C PHE A 59 0.70 -3.44 3.24
N GLY A 60 0.30 -4.73 3.27
CA GLY A 60 1.08 -5.86 2.77
C GLY A 60 1.86 -6.67 3.81
N HIS A 61 1.90 -6.25 5.08
CA HIS A 61 2.65 -6.95 6.13
C HIS A 61 2.02 -6.82 7.52
N SER A 62 2.42 -7.70 8.46
CA SER A 62 1.92 -7.76 9.84
C SER A 62 2.70 -6.82 10.78
N LYS A 63 2.23 -6.65 12.03
CA LYS A 63 3.00 -5.96 13.10
C LYS A 63 4.35 -6.66 13.34
N THR A 64 4.36 -8.00 13.38
CA THR A 64 5.55 -8.84 13.64
C THR A 64 6.62 -8.76 12.53
N SER A 65 6.21 -8.61 11.26
CA SER A 65 7.13 -8.43 10.12
C SER A 65 7.48 -6.95 9.85
N CYS A 66 7.07 -6.02 10.71
CA CYS A 66 7.19 -4.60 10.45
C CYS A 66 8.54 -3.99 10.84
N ARG A 67 9.32 -3.63 9.83
CA ARG A 67 10.55 -2.82 9.95
C ARG A 67 10.30 -1.31 10.05
N GLY A 68 9.05 -0.86 10.02
CA GLY A 68 8.67 0.56 10.12
C GLY A 68 8.59 1.07 11.56
N THR A 69 8.47 2.38 11.71
CA THR A 69 8.19 3.07 12.97
C THR A 69 6.72 2.94 13.39
N LEU A 70 6.42 3.26 14.66
CA LEU A 70 5.04 3.45 15.12
C LEU A 70 4.46 4.71 14.46
N THR A 71 3.30 4.57 13.82
CA THR A 71 2.63 5.65 13.09
C THR A 71 1.14 5.64 13.44
N CYS A 72 0.59 6.80 13.79
CA CYS A 72 -0.80 6.91 14.19
C CYS A 72 -1.76 6.62 13.02
N ALA A 73 -2.75 5.75 13.25
CA ALA A 73 -3.75 5.39 12.26
C ALA A 73 -4.70 6.54 11.89
N ARG A 74 -4.84 7.55 12.77
CA ARG A 74 -5.71 8.72 12.54
C ARG A 74 -5.01 9.80 11.71
N CYS A 75 -3.87 10.32 12.18
CA CYS A 75 -3.24 11.51 11.63
C CYS A 75 -1.92 11.28 10.86
N ALA A 76 -1.52 10.03 10.63
CA ALA A 76 -0.30 9.64 9.92
C ALA A 76 1.05 10.09 10.53
N GLU A 77 1.05 10.78 11.67
CA GLU A 77 2.29 11.20 12.35
C GLU A 77 2.90 10.05 13.19
N VAL A 78 4.21 10.09 13.38
CA VAL A 78 4.97 9.05 14.09
C VAL A 78 4.88 9.19 15.61
N GLY A 79 5.26 8.13 16.34
CA GLY A 79 5.56 8.19 17.77
C GLY A 79 4.38 8.07 18.74
N HIS A 80 3.15 7.85 18.28
CA HIS A 80 1.98 7.63 19.15
C HIS A 80 0.92 6.73 18.49
N GLU A 81 0.03 6.17 19.32
CA GLU A 81 -1.12 5.38 18.87
C GLU A 81 -2.36 6.27 18.57
N SER A 82 -3.42 5.68 18.03
CA SER A 82 -4.61 6.41 17.58
C SER A 82 -5.76 6.48 18.59
N THR A 83 -5.63 5.88 19.77
CA THR A 83 -6.67 5.85 20.82
C THR A 83 -7.10 7.25 21.23
N ASP A 84 -6.13 8.07 21.62
CA ASP A 84 -6.33 9.40 22.21
C ASP A 84 -5.93 10.53 21.24
N CYS A 85 -5.76 10.19 19.97
CA CYS A 85 -5.34 11.13 18.94
C CYS A 85 -6.54 11.98 18.48
N THR A 86 -6.52 13.28 18.79
CA THR A 86 -7.53 14.27 18.38
C THR A 86 -7.14 15.05 17.11
N ARG A 87 -5.92 14.84 16.58
CA ARG A 87 -5.41 15.54 15.39
C ARG A 87 -6.21 15.20 14.13
N THR A 88 -6.21 16.14 13.17
CA THR A 88 -6.86 16.02 11.86
C THR A 88 -6.53 14.70 11.16
N GLU A 89 -7.53 14.11 10.50
CA GLU A 89 -7.37 12.80 9.86
C GLU A 89 -6.52 12.88 8.59
N LYS A 90 -5.59 11.94 8.44
CA LYS A 90 -4.64 11.88 7.33
C LYS A 90 -4.23 10.44 7.09
N CYS A 91 -4.37 9.97 5.86
CA CYS A 91 -4.06 8.59 5.49
C CYS A 91 -2.59 8.41 5.13
N VAL A 92 -1.87 7.50 5.79
CA VAL A 92 -0.46 7.17 5.50
C VAL A 92 -0.26 6.71 4.05
N ASN A 93 -1.26 6.04 3.46
CA ASN A 93 -1.14 5.37 2.16
C ASN A 93 -1.50 6.26 0.95
N CYS A 94 -2.38 7.25 1.12
CA CYS A 94 -2.81 8.14 0.02
C CYS A 94 -2.78 9.64 0.34
N LYS A 95 -2.34 10.04 1.54
CA LYS A 95 -2.26 11.42 2.02
C LYS A 95 -3.58 12.21 2.06
N GLY A 96 -4.73 11.55 1.89
CA GLY A 96 -6.05 12.18 1.92
C GLY A 96 -6.63 12.31 3.33
N GLU A 97 -7.65 13.15 3.45
CA GLU A 97 -8.39 13.47 4.68
C GLU A 97 -9.30 12.32 5.11
N HIS A 98 -8.71 11.32 5.76
CA HIS A 98 -9.40 10.19 6.42
C HIS A 98 -8.39 9.32 7.16
N THR A 99 -8.85 8.61 8.19
CA THR A 99 -8.05 7.58 8.86
C THR A 99 -7.48 6.53 7.90
N SER A 100 -6.31 5.99 8.23
CA SER A 100 -5.59 4.96 7.45
C SER A 100 -6.31 3.60 7.38
N PHE A 101 -7.45 3.43 8.07
CA PHE A 101 -8.30 2.25 7.99
C PHE A 101 -9.61 2.47 7.19
N SER A 102 -9.81 3.66 6.62
CA SER A 102 -10.98 3.96 5.79
C SER A 102 -11.06 3.09 4.53
N ARG A 103 -12.23 2.49 4.28
CA ARG A 103 -12.52 1.71 3.06
C ARG A 103 -12.73 2.59 1.82
N ASN A 104 -12.97 3.89 2.01
CA ASN A 104 -13.15 4.84 0.90
C ASN A 104 -11.82 5.29 0.28
N CYS A 105 -10.70 5.06 0.99
CA CYS A 105 -9.33 5.37 0.57
C CYS A 105 -9.00 4.79 -0.82
N ILE A 106 -8.46 5.62 -1.72
CA ILE A 106 -8.03 5.20 -3.06
C ILE A 106 -6.92 4.14 -3.03
N ALA A 107 -6.00 4.22 -2.08
CA ALA A 107 -4.94 3.23 -1.91
C ALA A 107 -5.50 1.90 -1.38
N TRP A 108 -6.49 1.93 -0.49
CA TRP A 108 -7.20 0.71 -0.03
C TRP A 108 -7.96 0.04 -1.17
N LYS A 109 -8.67 0.82 -2.00
CA LYS A 109 -9.40 0.31 -3.18
C LYS A 109 -8.45 -0.36 -4.18
N ARG A 110 -7.34 0.29 -4.54
CA ARG A 110 -6.30 -0.28 -5.40
C ARG A 110 -5.68 -1.55 -4.79
N GLU A 111 -5.39 -1.56 -3.49
CA GLU A 111 -4.85 -2.76 -2.81
C GLU A 111 -5.86 -3.92 -2.78
N LYS A 112 -7.15 -3.62 -2.57
CA LYS A 112 -8.24 -4.61 -2.65
C LYS A 112 -8.36 -5.18 -4.07
N GLU A 113 -8.16 -4.37 -5.10
CA GLU A 113 -8.13 -4.78 -6.50
C GLU A 113 -6.92 -5.68 -6.81
N ILE A 114 -5.71 -5.34 -6.33
CA ILE A 114 -4.51 -6.17 -6.47
C ILE A 114 -4.75 -7.56 -5.84
N ILE A 115 -5.31 -7.61 -4.63
CA ILE A 115 -5.65 -8.86 -3.94
C ILE A 115 -6.75 -9.63 -4.70
N SER A 116 -7.77 -8.93 -5.23
CA SER A 116 -8.80 -9.52 -6.08
C SER A 116 -8.18 -10.16 -7.33
N THR A 117 -7.33 -9.46 -8.05
CA THR A 117 -6.65 -9.94 -9.25
C THR A 117 -5.74 -11.12 -8.95
N LYS A 118 -4.98 -11.08 -7.85
CA LYS A 118 -4.18 -12.20 -7.35
C LYS A 118 -5.02 -13.47 -7.17
N MET A 119 -6.17 -13.37 -6.48
CA MET A 119 -7.05 -14.51 -6.21
C MET A 119 -7.87 -14.96 -7.43
N LYS A 120 -8.29 -14.04 -8.31
CA LYS A 120 -9.07 -14.39 -9.51
C LYS A 120 -8.21 -15.02 -10.60
N LYS A 121 -6.97 -14.55 -10.79
CA LYS A 121 -6.04 -15.06 -11.82
C LYS A 121 -5.07 -16.13 -11.32
N GLN A 122 -5.03 -16.42 -10.02
CA GLN A 122 -4.10 -17.39 -9.39
C GLN A 122 -2.62 -17.06 -9.64
N ILE A 123 -2.28 -15.77 -9.69
CA ILE A 123 -0.93 -15.27 -10.00
C ILE A 123 -0.20 -14.77 -8.74
N SER A 124 1.08 -14.44 -8.90
CA SER A 124 1.86 -13.84 -7.82
C SER A 124 1.36 -12.43 -7.45
N TYR A 125 1.61 -11.99 -6.22
CA TYR A 125 1.28 -10.63 -5.78
C TYR A 125 1.98 -9.50 -6.56
N PRO A 126 3.31 -9.54 -6.84
CA PRO A 126 3.96 -8.50 -7.63
C PRO A 126 3.43 -8.44 -9.07
N GLU A 127 3.07 -9.58 -9.66
CA GLU A 127 2.46 -9.64 -10.99
C GLU A 127 1.04 -9.05 -11.01
N ALA A 128 0.19 -9.40 -10.03
CA ALA A 128 -1.12 -8.76 -9.86
C ALA A 128 -1.01 -7.24 -9.68
N ARG A 129 0.01 -6.77 -8.93
CA ARG A 129 0.31 -5.35 -8.77
C ARG A 129 0.72 -4.70 -10.10
N LYS A 130 1.54 -5.36 -10.92
CA LYS A 130 1.93 -4.88 -12.26
C LYS A 130 0.70 -4.74 -13.16
N LEU A 131 -0.18 -5.74 -13.19
CA LEU A 131 -1.41 -5.71 -14.00
C LEU A 131 -2.36 -4.57 -13.61
N VAL A 132 -2.69 -4.42 -12.32
CA VAL A 132 -3.58 -3.33 -11.86
C VAL A 132 -2.97 -1.95 -12.12
N THR A 133 -1.66 -1.80 -11.94
CA THR A 133 -0.94 -0.55 -12.26
C THR A 133 -1.00 -0.23 -13.74
N SER A 134 -0.90 -1.23 -14.62
CA SER A 134 -1.02 -1.01 -16.08
C SER A 134 -2.44 -0.65 -16.55
N GLN A 135 -3.48 -1.07 -15.80
CA GLN A 135 -4.88 -0.79 -16.13
C GLN A 135 -5.39 0.55 -15.58
N THR A 136 -4.75 1.09 -14.53
CA THR A 136 -4.93 2.50 -14.13
C THR A 136 -3.67 3.32 -14.41
N PRO A 137 -3.51 3.82 -15.66
CA PRO A 137 -2.61 4.94 -15.91
C PRO A 137 -2.96 6.05 -14.90
N THR A 138 -2.04 6.32 -14.00
CA THR A 138 -2.21 7.45 -13.08
C THR A 138 -2.08 8.72 -13.92
N PRO A 139 -2.91 9.76 -13.70
CA PRO A 139 -2.71 11.07 -14.33
C PRO A 139 -1.49 11.76 -13.71
N VAL A 140 -0.31 11.18 -13.98
CA VAL A 140 0.97 11.88 -13.88
C VAL A 140 1.09 12.65 -15.18
N ASN A 141 1.37 13.95 -15.09
CA ASN A 141 1.60 14.83 -16.22
C ASN A 141 2.65 14.21 -17.15
N SER A 142 2.20 13.57 -18.22
CA SER A 142 3.09 12.94 -19.18
C SER A 142 3.87 14.04 -19.91
N TYR A 143 5.20 13.90 -19.95
CA TYR A 143 6.11 14.77 -20.68
C TYR A 143 5.66 15.04 -22.13
N VAL A 144 4.94 14.08 -22.74
CA VAL A 144 4.34 14.16 -24.09
C VAL A 144 3.42 15.38 -24.27
N SER A 145 2.84 15.93 -23.20
CA SER A 145 1.98 17.13 -23.28
C SER A 145 2.77 18.43 -23.42
N ALA A 146 4.03 18.50 -22.99
CA ALA A 146 4.86 19.70 -23.10
C ALA A 146 5.38 19.91 -24.54
N ALA A 147 5.62 18.81 -25.27
CA ALA A 147 6.15 18.84 -26.64
C ALA A 147 5.13 19.29 -27.72
N LYS A 148 3.89 19.63 -27.35
CA LYS A 148 2.82 20.00 -28.30
C LYS A 148 2.55 21.51 -28.42
N LYS A 149 3.28 22.36 -27.70
CA LYS A 149 3.08 23.82 -27.71
C LYS A 149 4.23 24.58 -28.38
N SER A 150 4.55 24.22 -29.62
CA SER A 150 5.55 24.92 -30.45
C SER A 150 5.17 24.97 -31.93
N PHE A 151 3.92 25.31 -32.24
CA PHE A 151 3.49 25.72 -33.59
C PHE A 151 2.57 26.95 -33.51
N SER A 152 3.17 28.13 -33.68
CA SER A 152 2.48 29.39 -33.96
C SER A 152 3.47 30.24 -34.74
N ALA A 153 3.15 30.57 -35.99
CA ALA A 153 4.10 31.20 -36.92
C ALA A 153 4.31 32.70 -36.61
N PRO A 154 5.45 33.30 -37.05
CA PRO A 154 5.68 34.74 -36.89
C PRO A 154 4.80 35.56 -37.84
N SER A 155 4.23 36.66 -37.34
CA SER A 155 3.62 37.71 -38.16
C SER A 155 4.64 38.81 -38.48
N VAL A 156 4.43 39.55 -39.57
CA VAL A 156 5.41 40.40 -40.26
C VAL A 156 5.04 41.90 -40.16
N GLN A 157 6.02 42.77 -40.48
CA GLN A 157 5.97 44.24 -40.66
C GLN A 157 6.23 45.06 -39.37
N LYS A 158 6.97 46.19 -39.39
CA LYS A 158 7.55 46.99 -40.50
C LYS A 158 8.81 47.76 -40.03
N THR A 159 9.70 48.14 -40.96
CA THR A 159 10.88 49.03 -40.73
C THR A 159 10.50 50.53 -40.73
N PRO A 160 11.36 51.44 -40.22
CA PRO A 160 12.40 52.08 -41.07
C PRO A 160 13.80 52.26 -40.41
N ASP A 161 14.75 52.80 -41.18
CA ASP A 161 16.20 53.03 -40.93
C ASP A 161 16.54 53.87 -39.66
N ALA A 162 17.75 53.85 -39.06
CA ALA A 162 19.09 53.89 -39.67
C ALA A 162 20.25 53.62 -38.66
N SER A 163 21.46 53.42 -39.21
CA SER A 163 22.79 53.68 -38.59
C SER A 163 23.38 52.73 -37.52
N ALA A 164 24.07 51.69 -38.05
CA ALA A 164 25.54 51.50 -37.93
C ALA A 164 26.20 50.75 -36.74
N VAL A 165 27.34 50.13 -37.11
CA VAL A 165 28.49 49.64 -36.30
C VAL A 165 28.41 48.25 -35.63
N THR A 166 28.77 47.25 -36.45
CA THR A 166 29.84 46.26 -36.22
C THR A 166 29.71 45.12 -35.20
N CYS A 167 30.06 43.93 -35.68
CA CYS A 167 30.17 42.65 -34.97
C CYS A 167 31.15 42.65 -33.79
N SER A 168 30.89 41.77 -32.81
CA SER A 168 31.74 40.57 -32.61
C SER A 168 31.11 39.56 -31.65
N LYS A 169 31.12 38.29 -32.06
CA LYS A 169 31.07 37.12 -31.17
C LYS A 169 32.53 36.70 -30.92
N PRO A 170 32.84 36.02 -29.80
CA PRO A 170 32.96 34.57 -29.93
C PRO A 170 32.41 33.77 -28.73
N SER A 171 32.28 32.46 -28.94
CA SER A 171 32.08 31.45 -27.90
C SER A 171 33.41 31.06 -27.26
N ASP A 172 33.41 30.50 -26.04
CA ASP A 172 34.06 29.19 -25.83
C ASP A 172 33.63 28.44 -24.54
N SER A 173 33.07 27.24 -24.75
CA SER A 173 33.59 25.93 -24.31
C SER A 173 34.20 25.68 -22.90
N THR A 174 33.52 24.79 -22.15
CA THR A 174 34.06 23.48 -21.68
C THR A 174 34.58 23.27 -20.22
N ALA A 175 33.99 22.24 -19.58
CA ALA A 175 34.52 21.27 -18.59
C ALA A 175 34.75 21.58 -17.08
N LYS A 176 33.90 20.91 -16.25
CA LYS A 176 34.24 19.83 -15.29
C LYS A 176 35.22 20.08 -14.12
N SER A 177 34.71 20.00 -12.88
CA SER A 177 35.26 19.12 -11.82
C SER A 177 34.43 19.08 -10.51
N SER A 178 34.62 17.99 -9.74
CA SER A 178 34.33 17.76 -8.30
C SER A 178 35.60 17.04 -7.73
N PRO A 179 35.77 16.63 -6.44
CA PRO A 179 34.82 16.31 -5.35
C PRO A 179 35.00 17.28 -4.15
N PRO A 180 35.38 16.97 -2.88
CA PRO A 180 35.73 15.73 -2.15
C PRO A 180 34.63 15.27 -1.13
N VAL A 181 35.04 14.61 -0.03
CA VAL A 181 34.25 14.07 1.11
C VAL A 181 35.10 14.23 2.38
N THR A 182 34.49 14.28 3.58
CA THR A 182 35.20 14.23 4.89
C THR A 182 34.51 13.26 5.87
N ASN A 183 35.25 12.61 6.77
CA ASN A 183 34.83 11.48 7.61
C ASN A 183 34.87 11.77 9.14
N LEU A 184 33.94 11.15 9.89
CA LEU A 184 34.03 10.71 11.32
C LEU A 184 34.20 11.81 12.42
N PRO A 185 34.04 11.53 13.75
CA PRO A 185 33.92 10.24 14.47
C PRO A 185 32.77 10.12 15.53
N ILE A 186 32.81 9.01 16.30
CA ILE A 186 31.90 8.55 17.39
C ILE A 186 32.37 9.05 18.78
N PRO A 187 31.47 9.16 19.80
CA PRO A 187 31.86 8.77 21.17
C PRO A 187 30.82 7.97 22.00
N SER A 188 31.29 6.86 22.58
CA SER A 188 31.07 6.24 23.92
C SER A 188 29.72 6.28 24.70
N SER A 189 29.39 5.12 25.29
CA SER A 189 28.40 4.89 26.37
C SER A 189 28.92 5.21 27.79
N PRO A 190 28.04 5.18 28.82
CA PRO A 190 28.33 4.44 30.06
C PRO A 190 27.19 3.49 30.52
N SER A 191 27.19 3.02 31.78
CA SER A 191 26.77 1.66 32.20
C SER A 191 25.91 1.58 33.50
N VAL A 192 24.88 0.69 33.51
CA VAL A 192 24.27 -0.11 34.64
C VAL A 192 23.75 0.66 35.89
N ALA A 193 22.51 0.45 36.39
CA ALA A 193 22.04 -0.63 37.33
C ALA A 193 20.47 -0.70 37.47
N PRO A 194 19.81 -1.56 38.30
CA PRO A 194 18.61 -2.31 37.89
C PRO A 194 17.31 -2.14 38.76
N VAL A 195 16.31 -3.03 38.53
CA VAL A 195 15.04 -3.26 39.30
C VAL A 195 13.89 -2.30 38.91
N SER A 196 12.59 -2.67 38.80
CA SER A 196 11.84 -3.90 39.15
C SER A 196 10.87 -4.39 38.05
N GLU A 197 10.43 -5.63 38.22
CA GLU A 197 9.44 -6.40 37.47
C GLU A 197 7.99 -6.08 37.91
N GLU A 198 7.07 -5.89 36.97
CA GLU A 198 5.66 -6.28 37.16
C GLU A 198 4.97 -6.53 35.81
N ALA A 199 4.14 -7.57 35.75
CA ALA A 199 3.68 -8.17 34.50
C ALA A 199 2.23 -7.83 34.17
N LEU A 200 1.96 -7.48 32.89
CA LEU A 200 0.65 -7.70 32.28
C LEU A 200 0.81 -8.38 30.93
N ALA A 201 0.44 -9.66 30.89
CA ALA A 201 0.51 -10.50 29.70
C ALA A 201 -0.51 -10.05 28.64
N SER A 202 -0.03 -9.50 27.53
CA SER A 202 -0.81 -9.40 26.30
C SER A 202 -0.67 -10.70 25.52
N PRO A 203 -1.75 -11.44 25.19
CA PRO A 203 -1.66 -12.65 24.40
C PRO A 203 -1.32 -12.32 22.93
N ASP A 204 -0.04 -12.42 22.61
CA ASP A 204 0.48 -12.29 21.25
C ASP A 204 0.03 -13.51 20.42
N PHE A 205 -0.93 -13.31 19.53
CA PHE A 205 -1.32 -14.33 18.56
C PHE A 205 -0.36 -14.33 17.36
N THR A 206 0.84 -14.86 17.59
CA THR A 206 1.74 -15.32 16.53
C THR A 206 1.19 -16.61 15.92
N ASP A 207 0.32 -16.50 14.92
CA ASP A 207 0.00 -17.66 14.09
C ASP A 207 -0.26 -17.27 12.62
N PHE A 208 0.83 -17.17 11.87
CA PHE A 208 0.81 -17.04 10.41
C PHE A 208 1.87 -17.94 9.81
N GLN A 209 1.58 -19.25 9.81
CA GLN A 209 2.22 -20.21 8.92
C GLN A 209 2.27 -19.62 7.49
N LEU A 210 3.43 -19.73 6.83
CA LEU A 210 3.59 -19.39 5.41
C LEU A 210 2.78 -20.37 4.55
N LEU A 211 1.49 -20.11 4.42
CA LEU A 211 0.60 -20.94 3.62
C LEU A 211 0.79 -20.63 2.13
N PHE A 212 1.29 -21.65 1.43
CA PHE A 212 1.24 -21.79 -0.02
C PHE A 212 -0.17 -21.49 -0.56
N ILE A 213 -0.22 -21.11 -1.84
CA ILE A 213 -1.42 -20.65 -2.56
C ILE A 213 -2.56 -21.66 -2.37
N SER A 214 -3.54 -21.29 -1.55
CA SER A 214 -4.66 -22.15 -1.14
C SER A 214 -5.98 -21.40 -1.33
N ASN A 215 -6.84 -21.98 -2.16
CA ASN A 215 -8.10 -21.37 -2.56
C ASN A 215 -9.12 -21.42 -1.41
N LYS A 216 -9.50 -20.23 -0.94
CA LYS A 216 -10.42 -20.00 0.17
C LYS A 216 -11.77 -19.50 -0.36
N LEU A 217 -12.86 -19.71 0.37
CA LEU A 217 -14.21 -19.25 0.01
C LEU A 217 -14.84 -18.27 1.00
N LYS A 218 -16.00 -17.70 0.63
CA LYS A 218 -16.95 -17.09 1.57
C LYS A 218 -18.37 -17.49 1.19
N ILE A 219 -18.96 -18.42 1.93
CA ILE A 219 -20.40 -18.69 1.91
C ILE A 219 -21.09 -17.64 2.77
N SER A 220 -22.28 -17.18 2.38
CA SER A 220 -23.19 -16.39 3.21
C SER A 220 -24.52 -17.14 3.31
N GLU A 221 -24.82 -17.70 4.48
CA GLU A 221 -26.14 -18.27 4.76
C GLU A 221 -27.15 -17.11 4.86
N VAL A 222 -28.35 -17.33 4.29
CA VAL A 222 -29.47 -16.37 4.29
C VAL A 222 -29.92 -16.10 5.72
#